data_AF-A0A8J6CP18-F1
#
_entry.id   AF-A0A8J6CP18-F1
#
_cell.length_a   1.000
_cell.length_b   1.000
_cell.length_c   1.000
_cell.angle_alpha   90.00
_cell.angle_beta   90.00
_cell.angle_gamma   90.00
#
_symmetry.space_group_name_H-M   'P 1'
#
loop_
_entity.id
_entity.type
_entity.pdbx_description
1 polymer ?
#
loop_
_entity_poly.entity_id
_entity_poly.type
_entity_poly.pdbx_seq_one_letter_code
_entity_poly.pdbx_strand_id
1 'polypeptide(L)'
;MDYFLNKIDKHLDNHRSLDQNMNELKRKLNDLNGLKEDIESRVSSELQPTKKLKKEVQIWLENVERINGEIQSLDGRIGESSALTRGFHAEDVLMRMKEVEEHIQQGKFCEGLVVDNPRRIGQVLSTSTLSGEALKLCMEEIWQCLMNDEVQKLEFGGWEDVSKEMSLAKLQKDLASKLDVKFSGNECETTRAAMLFETLSFKFSRFVMILDDVWEKVSLEKVGIPESSNRSKLVLTTQSLDVCRHVGCNRVIQIKPLAEEEAWNLFLEIVGGNILNIPGLELVAKCEKK
;
A
#
# COMPACT_ATOMS: atom_id res chain seq x y z
N MET A 1 -7.88 -22.81 -72.42
CA MET A 1 -7.37 -23.34 -71.14
C MET A 1 -6.63 -22.27 -70.34
N ASP A 2 -5.79 -21.43 -70.96
CA ASP A 2 -5.01 -20.38 -70.27
C ASP A 2 -5.80 -19.36 -69.45
N TYR A 3 -7.00 -18.96 -69.89
CA TYR A 3 -7.84 -18.01 -69.13
C TYR A 3 -8.29 -18.57 -67.77
N PHE A 4 -8.58 -19.87 -67.70
CA PHE A 4 -9.02 -20.52 -66.47
C PHE A 4 -7.84 -20.79 -65.53
N LEU A 5 -6.67 -21.17 -66.07
CA LEU A 5 -5.46 -21.39 -65.28
C LEU A 5 -4.97 -20.09 -64.60
N ASN A 6 -4.96 -18.97 -65.32
CA ASN A 6 -4.53 -17.67 -64.79
C ASN A 6 -5.46 -17.15 -63.67
N LYS A 7 -6.76 -17.46 -63.75
CA LYS A 7 -7.72 -17.09 -62.69
C LYS A 7 -7.56 -17.95 -61.42
N ILE A 8 -7.19 -19.22 -61.59
CA ILE A 8 -6.91 -20.13 -60.48
C ILE A 8 -5.59 -19.76 -59.79
N ASP A 9 -4.54 -19.45 -60.57
CA ASP A 9 -3.23 -19.01 -60.04
C ASP A 9 -3.37 -17.74 -59.19
N LYS A 10 -4.08 -16.73 -59.71
CA LYS A 10 -4.34 -15.48 -58.97
C LYS A 10 -5.13 -15.71 -57.68
N HIS A 11 -6.06 -16.67 -57.66
CA HIS A 11 -6.81 -17.03 -56.45
C HIS A 11 -5.94 -17.79 -55.44
N LEU A 12 -5.02 -18.64 -55.89
CA LEU A 12 -4.08 -19.38 -55.06
C LEU A 12 -3.00 -18.47 -54.46
N ASP A 13 -2.50 -17.51 -55.22
CA ASP A 13 -1.53 -16.51 -54.73
C ASP A 13 -2.14 -15.60 -53.65
N ASN A 14 -3.39 -15.17 -53.84
CA ASN A 14 -4.13 -14.41 -52.82
C ASN A 14 -4.43 -15.22 -51.56
N HIS A 15 -4.60 -16.54 -51.68
CA HIS A 15 -4.82 -17.44 -50.55
C HIS A 15 -3.54 -17.60 -49.73
N ARG A 16 -2.42 -17.83 -50.42
CA ARG A 16 -1.09 -17.95 -49.80
C ARG A 16 -0.65 -16.68 -49.07
N SER A 17 -0.94 -15.50 -49.63
CA SER A 17 -0.58 -14.22 -49.00
C SER A 17 -1.40 -13.94 -47.75
N LEU A 18 -2.68 -14.32 -47.71
CA LEU A 18 -3.51 -14.19 -46.51
C LEU A 18 -3.03 -15.09 -45.37
N ASP A 19 -2.68 -16.34 -45.66
CA ASP A 19 -2.14 -17.27 -44.64
C ASP A 19 -0.79 -16.80 -44.12
N GLN A 20 0.06 -16.23 -44.97
CA GLN A 20 1.31 -15.59 -44.55
C GLN A 20 1.06 -14.42 -43.60
N ASN A 21 0.15 -13.52 -43.96
CA ASN A 21 -0.21 -12.37 -43.11
C ASN A 21 -0.82 -12.80 -41.78
N MET A 22 -1.66 -13.85 -41.78
CA MET A 22 -2.25 -14.38 -40.55
C MET A 22 -1.20 -15.02 -39.63
N ASN A 23 -0.24 -15.74 -40.21
CA ASN A 23 0.89 -16.28 -39.45
C ASN A 23 1.77 -15.16 -38.87
N GLU A 24 1.97 -14.07 -39.61
CA GLU A 24 2.67 -12.89 -39.12
C GLU A 24 1.91 -12.21 -37.97
N LEU A 25 0.59 -12.03 -38.11
CA LEU A 25 -0.27 -11.51 -37.04
C LEU A 25 -0.16 -12.36 -35.77
N LYS A 26 -0.19 -13.68 -35.89
CA LYS A 26 -0.02 -14.60 -34.75
C LYS A 26 1.35 -14.46 -34.08
N ARG A 27 2.43 -14.25 -34.85
CA ARG A 27 3.76 -13.99 -34.28
C ARG A 27 3.79 -12.69 -33.48
N LYS A 28 3.28 -11.60 -34.05
CA LYS A 28 3.20 -10.30 -33.35
C LYS A 28 2.31 -10.37 -32.12
N LEU A 29 1.23 -11.15 -32.16
CA LEU A 29 0.36 -11.39 -31.00
C LEU A 29 1.11 -12.12 -29.88
N ASN A 30 1.97 -13.08 -30.21
CA ASN A 30 2.83 -13.73 -29.24
C ASN A 30 3.82 -12.74 -28.62
N ASP A 31 4.40 -11.84 -29.41
CA ASP A 31 5.29 -10.79 -28.89
C ASP A 31 4.55 -9.85 -27.92
N LEU A 32 3.31 -9.47 -28.24
CA LEU A 32 2.45 -8.67 -27.36
C LEU A 32 2.12 -9.39 -26.05
N ASN A 33 1.82 -10.69 -26.11
CA ASN A 33 1.54 -11.49 -24.92
C ASN A 33 2.78 -11.68 -24.05
N GLY A 34 3.97 -11.87 -24.65
CA GLY A 34 5.22 -11.87 -23.89
C GLY A 34 5.47 -10.55 -23.17
N LEU A 35 5.21 -9.41 -23.83
CA LEU A 35 5.30 -8.09 -23.20
C LEU A 35 4.29 -7.93 -22.06
N LYS A 36 3.08 -8.47 -22.22
CA LYS A 36 2.07 -8.49 -21.16
C LYS A 36 2.55 -9.28 -19.95
N GLU A 37 3.12 -10.46 -20.15
CA GLU A 37 3.68 -11.29 -19.07
C GLU A 37 4.81 -10.55 -18.32
N ASP A 38 5.71 -9.88 -19.05
CA ASP A 38 6.76 -9.05 -18.46
C ASP A 38 6.18 -7.91 -17.61
N ILE A 39 5.13 -7.24 -18.09
CA ILE A 39 4.44 -6.18 -17.37
C ILE A 39 3.73 -6.74 -16.13
N GLU A 40 3.05 -7.87 -16.22
CA GLU A 40 2.36 -8.50 -15.08
C GLU A 40 3.35 -8.94 -13.99
N SER A 41 4.53 -9.44 -14.38
CA SER A 41 5.65 -9.73 -13.49
C SER A 41 6.15 -8.47 -12.79
N ARG A 42 6.38 -7.38 -13.54
CA ARG A 42 6.78 -6.09 -12.98
C ARG A 42 5.72 -5.53 -12.03
N VAL A 43 4.44 -5.54 -12.42
CA VAL A 43 3.33 -5.13 -11.56
C VAL A 43 3.35 -5.94 -10.27
N SER A 44 3.49 -7.26 -10.33
CA SER A 44 3.54 -8.11 -9.13
C SER A 44 4.71 -7.77 -8.20
N SER A 45 5.85 -7.33 -8.75
CA SER A 45 7.01 -6.88 -7.96
C SER A 45 6.86 -5.46 -7.39
N GLU A 46 6.22 -4.55 -8.13
CA GLU A 46 6.05 -3.14 -7.77
C GLU A 46 4.82 -2.90 -6.87
N LEU A 47 3.83 -3.81 -6.92
CA LEU A 47 2.56 -3.68 -6.21
C LEU A 47 2.74 -3.95 -4.72
N GLN A 48 2.92 -2.85 -3.98
CA GLN A 48 2.93 -2.83 -2.53
C GLN A 48 1.51 -2.54 -1.99
N PRO A 49 1.20 -2.91 -0.74
CA PRO A 49 -0.08 -2.61 -0.10
C PRO A 49 -0.51 -1.14 -0.24
N THR A 50 0.41 -0.19 -0.16
CA THR A 50 0.12 1.24 -0.24
C THR A 50 -0.03 1.78 -1.66
N LYS A 51 0.17 0.95 -2.68
CA LYS A 51 0.16 1.35 -4.09
C LYS A 51 -1.02 0.73 -4.83
N LYS A 52 -1.41 1.34 -5.95
CA LYS A 52 -2.43 0.86 -6.88
C LYS A 52 -1.88 0.92 -8.29
N LEU A 53 -2.37 0.04 -9.16
CA LEU A 53 -2.02 0.06 -10.58
C LEU A 53 -2.40 1.40 -11.20
N LYS A 54 -1.55 1.94 -12.08
CA LYS A 54 -1.91 3.10 -12.90
C LYS A 54 -3.08 2.72 -13.81
N LYS A 55 -4.01 3.65 -14.02
CA LYS A 55 -5.17 3.43 -14.89
C LYS A 55 -4.78 3.10 -16.33
N GLU A 56 -3.73 3.74 -16.86
CA GLU A 56 -3.24 3.49 -18.22
C GLU A 56 -2.77 2.04 -18.40
N VAL A 57 -2.09 1.48 -17.40
CA VAL A 57 -1.61 0.09 -17.42
C VAL A 57 -2.79 -0.88 -17.32
N GLN A 58 -3.77 -0.59 -16.46
CA GLN A 58 -4.99 -1.39 -16.37
C GLN A 58 -5.75 -1.43 -17.70
N ILE A 59 -6.00 -0.27 -18.31
CA ILE A 59 -6.68 -0.16 -19.60
C ILE A 59 -5.90 -0.91 -20.69
N TRP A 60 -4.57 -0.81 -20.67
CA TRP A 60 -3.73 -1.53 -21.61
C TRP A 60 -3.87 -3.05 -21.48
N LEU A 61 -3.84 -3.61 -20.25
CA LEU A 61 -4.03 -5.05 -20.02
C LEU A 61 -5.41 -5.52 -20.50
N GLU A 62 -6.47 -4.77 -20.21
CA GLU A 62 -7.82 -5.05 -20.69
C GLU A 62 -7.91 -5.05 -22.23
N ASN A 63 -7.23 -4.10 -22.87
CA ASN A 63 -7.17 -4.04 -24.34
C ASN A 63 -6.42 -5.23 -24.95
N VAL A 64 -5.33 -5.70 -24.34
CA VAL A 64 -4.60 -6.88 -24.82
C VAL A 64 -5.50 -8.12 -24.82
N GLU A 65 -6.28 -8.32 -23.75
CA GLU A 65 -7.24 -9.45 -23.68
C GLU A 65 -8.35 -9.34 -24.73
N ARG A 66 -8.87 -8.12 -24.95
CA ARG A 66 -9.84 -7.87 -26.03
C ARG A 66 -9.26 -8.23 -27.39
N ILE A 67 -8.05 -7.76 -27.70
CA ILE A 67 -7.36 -8.02 -28.98
C ILE A 67 -7.13 -9.52 -29.18
N ASN A 68 -6.69 -10.23 -28.13
CA ASN A 68 -6.54 -11.68 -28.17
C ASN A 68 -7.84 -12.39 -28.59
N GLY A 69 -8.96 -12.07 -27.93
CA GLY A 69 -10.26 -12.67 -28.25
C GLY A 69 -10.73 -12.33 -29.66
N GLU A 70 -10.50 -11.09 -30.10
CA GLU A 70 -10.87 -10.63 -31.43
C GLU A 70 -10.06 -11.29 -32.56
N ILE A 71 -8.76 -11.56 -32.33
CA ILE A 71 -7.91 -12.26 -33.30
C ILE A 71 -8.25 -13.76 -33.34
N GLN A 72 -8.55 -14.39 -32.20
CA GLN A 72 -9.03 -15.77 -32.16
C GLN A 72 -10.33 -15.94 -32.96
N SER A 73 -11.27 -15.01 -32.80
CA SER A 73 -12.52 -14.99 -33.59
C SER A 73 -12.26 -14.80 -35.09
N LEU A 74 -11.31 -13.94 -35.45
CA LEU A 74 -10.90 -13.76 -36.86
C LEU A 74 -10.28 -15.04 -37.44
N ASP A 75 -9.40 -15.71 -36.69
CA ASP A 75 -8.77 -16.97 -37.09
C ASP A 75 -9.82 -18.07 -37.36
N GLY A 76 -10.80 -18.20 -36.47
CA GLY A 76 -11.92 -19.13 -36.66
C GLY A 76 -12.71 -18.86 -37.94
N ARG A 77 -13.09 -17.59 -38.18
CA ARG A 77 -13.81 -17.20 -39.40
C ARG A 77 -13.02 -17.47 -40.68
N ILE A 78 -11.70 -17.25 -40.67
CA ILE A 78 -10.83 -17.54 -41.82
C ILE A 78 -10.68 -19.05 -42.05
N GLY A 79 -10.62 -19.85 -40.96
CA GLY A 79 -10.57 -21.31 -41.02
C GLY A 79 -11.82 -21.96 -41.61
N GLU A 80 -12.99 -21.37 -41.36
CA GLU A 80 -14.29 -21.83 -41.89
C GLU A 80 -14.60 -21.27 -43.30
N SER A 81 -13.80 -20.31 -43.79
CA SER A 81 -14.06 -19.63 -45.06
C SER A 81 -13.65 -20.44 -46.28
N SER A 82 -14.52 -20.42 -47.31
CA SER A 82 -14.19 -20.96 -48.63
C SER A 82 -13.09 -20.14 -49.33
N ALA A 83 -12.34 -20.76 -50.25
CA ALA A 83 -11.26 -20.09 -51.01
C ALA A 83 -11.72 -18.82 -51.76
N LEU A 84 -13.00 -18.73 -52.13
CA LEU A 84 -13.57 -17.58 -52.85
C LEU A 84 -13.90 -16.39 -51.93
N THR A 85 -14.18 -16.63 -50.65
CA THR A 85 -14.60 -15.58 -49.69
C THR A 85 -13.45 -15.06 -48.83
N ARG A 86 -12.30 -15.73 -48.83
CA ARG A 86 -11.11 -15.35 -48.05
C ARG A 86 -10.51 -14.00 -48.42
N GLY A 87 -10.64 -13.56 -49.67
CA GLY A 87 -10.17 -12.24 -50.11
C GLY A 87 -10.83 -11.06 -49.37
N PHE A 88 -12.01 -11.27 -48.77
CA PHE A 88 -12.69 -10.24 -47.97
C PHE A 88 -12.08 -10.05 -46.57
N HIS A 89 -11.26 -10.97 -46.09
CA HIS A 89 -10.64 -10.91 -44.76
C HIS A 89 -9.21 -10.34 -44.76
N ALA A 90 -8.63 -10.08 -45.94
CA ALA A 90 -7.27 -9.57 -46.04
C ALA A 90 -7.11 -8.20 -45.36
N GLU A 91 -8.08 -7.31 -45.54
CA GLU A 91 -8.10 -5.98 -44.91
C GLU A 91 -8.22 -6.09 -43.38
N ASP A 92 -9.09 -6.99 -42.89
CA ASP A 92 -9.27 -7.23 -41.45
C ASP A 92 -7.97 -7.70 -40.79
N VAL A 93 -7.23 -8.61 -41.43
CA VAL A 93 -5.94 -9.12 -40.92
C VAL A 93 -4.90 -8.01 -40.86
N LEU A 94 -4.79 -7.18 -41.91
CA LEU A 94 -3.85 -6.05 -41.93
C LEU A 94 -4.19 -5.00 -40.88
N MET A 95 -5.47 -4.70 -40.69
CA MET A 95 -5.95 -3.78 -39.66
C MET A 95 -5.56 -4.26 -38.27
N ARG A 96 -5.78 -5.55 -37.98
CA ARG A 96 -5.40 -6.17 -36.70
C ARG A 96 -3.90 -6.21 -36.50
N MET A 97 -3.14 -6.41 -37.57
CA MET A 97 -1.68 -6.37 -37.51
C MET A 97 -1.18 -5.01 -37.05
N LYS A 98 -1.75 -3.93 -37.59
CA LYS A 98 -1.45 -2.57 -37.18
C LYS A 98 -1.86 -2.29 -35.72
N GLU A 99 -3.05 -2.73 -35.33
CA GLU A 99 -3.55 -2.55 -33.95
C GLU A 99 -2.63 -3.24 -32.92
N VAL A 100 -2.15 -4.46 -33.20
CA VAL A 100 -1.19 -5.18 -32.35
C VAL A 100 0.13 -4.41 -32.25
N GLU A 101 0.67 -3.91 -33.36
CA GLU A 101 1.90 -3.11 -33.35
C GLU A 101 1.78 -1.84 -32.52
N GLU A 102 0.67 -1.13 -32.62
CA GLU A 102 0.39 0.07 -31.83
C GLU A 102 0.36 -0.25 -30.33
N HIS A 103 -0.28 -1.36 -29.94
CA HIS A 103 -0.35 -1.78 -28.54
C HIS A 103 1.00 -2.26 -28.00
N ILE A 104 1.85 -2.88 -28.83
CA ILE A 104 3.24 -3.20 -28.47
C ILE A 104 4.02 -1.92 -28.13
N GLN A 105 3.83 -0.83 -28.89
CA GLN A 105 4.51 0.44 -28.56
C GLN A 105 3.96 1.07 -27.29
N GLN A 106 2.63 1.03 -27.08
CA GLN A 106 2.00 1.55 -25.86
C GLN A 106 2.42 0.78 -24.61
N GLY A 107 2.70 -0.53 -24.72
CA GLY A 107 3.15 -1.37 -23.62
C GLY A 107 4.58 -1.08 -23.13
N LYS A 108 5.35 -0.24 -23.83
CA LYS A 108 6.71 0.16 -23.43
C LYS A 108 6.70 1.25 -22.36
N PHE A 109 6.13 0.94 -21.20
CA PHE A 109 6.09 1.86 -20.06
C PHE A 109 7.49 2.07 -19.46
N CYS A 110 8.05 3.26 -19.65
CA CYS A 110 9.37 3.67 -19.12
C CYS A 110 9.34 4.11 -17.65
N GLU A 111 8.16 4.45 -17.11
CA GLU A 111 7.97 4.88 -15.72
C GLU A 111 7.47 3.74 -14.83
N GLY A 112 7.38 3.98 -13.51
CA GLY A 112 6.76 3.06 -12.57
C GLY A 112 5.30 2.75 -12.95
N LEU A 113 4.90 1.48 -12.82
CA LEU A 113 3.60 0.96 -13.26
C LEU A 113 2.48 1.18 -12.23
N VAL A 114 2.88 1.55 -11.02
CA VAL A 114 2.01 1.75 -9.87
C VAL A 114 2.12 3.19 -9.35
N VAL A 115 1.04 3.67 -8.74
CA VAL A 115 0.97 4.97 -8.07
C VAL A 115 0.50 4.78 -6.63
N ASP A 116 0.79 5.73 -5.76
CA ASP A 116 0.31 5.67 -4.37
C ASP A 116 -1.22 5.60 -4.33
N ASN A 117 -1.74 4.75 -3.45
CA ASN A 117 -3.16 4.59 -3.24
C ASN A 117 -3.62 5.48 -2.07
N PRO A 118 -4.22 6.64 -2.35
CA PRO A 118 -4.62 7.58 -1.29
C PRO A 118 -5.66 7.01 -0.33
N ARG A 119 -6.36 5.92 -0.68
CA ARG A 119 -7.28 5.23 0.24
C ARG A 119 -6.58 4.56 1.43
N ARG A 120 -5.26 4.35 1.36
CA ARG A 120 -4.43 3.81 2.45
C ARG A 120 -3.50 4.85 3.08
N ILE A 121 -3.60 6.12 2.70
CA ILE A 121 -3.08 7.17 3.57
C ILE A 121 -3.85 7.00 4.88
N GLY A 122 -3.13 6.70 5.96
CA GLY A 122 -3.72 6.47 7.28
C GLY A 122 -4.66 7.62 7.65
N GLN A 123 -5.52 7.38 8.64
CA GLN A 123 -6.34 8.45 9.22
C GLN A 123 -5.46 9.68 9.44
N VAL A 124 -5.84 10.80 8.82
CA VAL A 124 -5.28 12.10 9.18
C VAL A 124 -5.70 12.31 10.63
N LEU A 125 -4.76 12.12 11.55
CA LEU A 125 -4.99 12.41 12.96
C LEU A 125 -5.09 13.92 13.07
N SER A 126 -6.26 14.41 13.48
CA SER A 126 -6.42 15.82 13.82
C SER A 126 -5.51 16.13 15.00
N THR A 127 -4.43 16.85 14.75
CA THR A 127 -3.58 17.39 15.81
C THR A 127 -4.16 18.73 16.23
N SER A 128 -4.48 18.89 17.51
CA SER A 128 -4.68 20.22 18.08
C SER A 128 -3.38 21.02 17.98
N THR A 129 -3.47 22.31 17.63
CA THR A 129 -2.33 23.22 17.65
C THR A 129 -1.98 23.51 19.11
N LEU A 130 -1.18 22.65 19.71
CA LEU A 130 -0.70 22.84 21.07
C LEU A 130 0.43 23.88 21.05
N SER A 131 0.27 25.00 21.75
CA SER A 131 1.28 26.07 21.86
C SER A 131 1.95 26.09 23.24
N GLY A 132 3.28 26.26 23.29
CA GLY A 132 4.09 26.27 24.51
C GLY A 132 5.55 25.92 24.22
N GLU A 133 6.49 26.52 24.97
CA GLU A 133 7.93 26.29 24.75
C GLU A 133 8.34 24.87 25.14
N ALA A 134 7.80 24.35 26.23
CA ALA A 134 8.09 22.99 26.69
C ALA A 134 7.60 21.93 25.69
N LEU A 135 6.42 22.14 25.11
CA LEU A 135 5.84 21.25 24.09
C LEU A 135 6.63 21.30 22.78
N LYS A 136 7.05 22.49 22.36
CA LYS A 136 7.88 22.67 21.17
C LYS A 136 9.21 21.93 21.30
N LEU A 137 9.90 22.08 22.42
CA LEU A 137 11.16 21.37 22.68
C LEU A 137 10.95 19.85 22.71
N CYS A 138 9.87 19.38 23.32
CA CYS A 138 9.51 17.97 23.30
C CYS A 138 9.27 17.47 21.87
N MET A 139 8.46 18.19 21.07
CA MET A 139 8.21 17.84 19.67
C MET A 139 9.49 17.81 18.83
N GLU A 140 10.40 18.75 19.04
CA GLU A 140 11.70 18.78 18.37
C GLU A 140 12.56 17.57 18.76
N GLU A 141 12.61 17.21 20.05
CA GLU A 141 13.32 16.01 20.51
C GLU A 141 12.75 14.73 19.90
N ILE A 142 11.42 14.62 19.85
CA ILE A 142 10.69 13.51 19.20
C ILE A 142 11.08 13.42 17.74
N TRP A 143 11.01 14.55 17.04
CA TRP A 143 11.34 14.63 15.63
C TRP A 143 12.77 14.17 15.34
N GLN A 144 13.74 14.63 16.14
CA GLN A 144 15.14 14.21 16.00
C GLN A 144 15.30 12.70 16.22
N CYS A 145 14.64 12.14 17.23
CA CYS A 145 14.68 10.71 17.50
C CYS A 145 14.01 9.89 16.38
N LEU A 146 12.91 10.39 15.81
CA LEU A 146 12.25 9.75 14.66
C LEU A 146 13.09 9.82 13.39
N MET A 147 13.93 10.84 13.22
CA MET A 147 14.80 10.99 12.06
C MET A 147 16.16 10.27 12.21
N ASN A 148 16.58 9.97 13.43
CA ASN A 148 17.85 9.29 13.68
C ASN A 148 17.71 7.76 13.52
N ASP A 149 18.34 7.17 12.51
CA ASP A 149 18.30 5.72 12.24
C ASP A 149 18.90 4.85 13.37
N GLU A 150 19.72 5.42 14.28
CA GLU A 150 20.23 4.72 15.46
C GLU A 150 19.16 4.51 16.54
N VAL A 151 18.12 5.36 16.54
CA VAL A 151 17.01 5.25 17.50
C VAL A 151 15.94 4.36 16.90
N GLN A 152 15.89 3.11 17.37
CA GLN A 152 14.94 2.12 16.88
C GLN A 152 13.69 2.06 17.75
N LYS A 153 13.83 2.23 19.06
CA LYS A 153 12.73 2.18 20.02
C LYS A 153 12.67 3.49 20.82
N LEU A 154 11.56 4.21 20.68
CA LEU A 154 11.27 5.45 21.38
C LEU A 154 10.14 5.23 22.36
N GLU A 155 10.15 6.00 23.45
CA GLU A 155 9.06 5.97 24.39
C GLU A 155 8.67 7.32 24.98
N PHE A 156 7.38 7.48 25.30
CA PHE A 156 6.76 8.61 25.97
C PHE A 156 6.15 8.22 27.32
N GLY A 157 6.68 8.80 28.40
CA GLY A 157 6.21 8.61 29.77
C GLY A 157 5.25 9.70 30.26
N GLY A 158 4.03 9.36 30.72
CA GLY A 158 3.08 10.26 31.41
C GLY A 158 2.84 9.89 32.89
N TRP A 159 2.16 10.75 33.66
CA TRP A 159 1.80 10.51 35.07
C TRP A 159 0.27 10.42 35.23
N GLU A 160 -0.27 9.23 35.46
CA GLU A 160 -1.61 8.99 36.00
C GLU A 160 -1.79 7.49 36.30
N ASP A 161 -2.44 7.15 37.42
CA ASP A 161 -2.66 5.77 37.84
C ASP A 161 -4.06 5.32 37.39
N VAL A 162 -4.23 5.01 36.10
CA VAL A 162 -5.48 4.43 35.58
C VAL A 162 -5.19 3.08 34.95
N SER A 163 -5.39 2.01 35.71
CA SER A 163 -5.19 0.65 35.21
C SER A 163 -6.20 0.32 34.09
N LYS A 164 -5.73 0.24 32.84
CA LYS A 164 -6.48 -0.39 31.75
C LYS A 164 -5.92 -1.79 31.50
N GLU A 165 -6.80 -2.79 31.47
CA GLU A 165 -6.42 -4.15 31.07
C GLU A 165 -6.07 -4.20 29.58
N MET A 166 -4.86 -4.66 29.28
CA MET A 166 -4.41 -4.87 27.90
C MET A 166 -4.35 -6.36 27.60
N SER A 167 -5.18 -6.84 26.68
CA SER A 167 -5.13 -8.25 26.26
C SER A 167 -4.28 -8.44 25.00
N LEU A 168 -3.33 -9.39 25.06
CA LEU A 168 -2.49 -9.77 23.94
C LEU A 168 -3.33 -10.15 22.70
N ALA A 169 -4.42 -10.89 22.90
CA ALA A 169 -5.31 -11.28 21.82
C ALA A 169 -5.97 -10.09 21.12
N LYS A 170 -6.32 -9.03 21.87
CA LYS A 170 -6.87 -7.80 21.29
C LYS A 170 -5.79 -7.05 20.52
N LEU A 171 -4.60 -6.89 21.09
CA LEU A 171 -3.47 -6.25 20.41
C LEU A 171 -3.13 -6.94 19.09
N GLN A 172 -3.05 -8.27 19.07
CA GLN A 172 -2.82 -9.03 17.84
C GLN A 172 -3.93 -8.82 16.80
N LYS A 173 -5.19 -8.76 17.22
CA LYS A 173 -6.33 -8.51 16.33
C LYS A 173 -6.32 -7.08 15.76
N ASP A 174 -6.02 -6.10 16.60
CA ASP A 174 -5.94 -4.70 16.19
C ASP A 174 -4.79 -4.49 15.19
N LEU A 175 -3.62 -5.09 15.45
CA LEU A 175 -2.51 -5.10 14.51
C LEU A 175 -2.88 -5.79 13.19
N ALA A 176 -3.51 -6.97 13.26
CA ALA A 176 -3.94 -7.68 12.07
C ALA A 176 -4.91 -6.85 11.22
N SER A 177 -5.85 -6.15 11.86
CA SER A 177 -6.79 -5.28 11.15
C SER A 177 -6.09 -4.11 10.45
N LYS A 178 -5.04 -3.53 11.06
CA LYS A 178 -4.27 -2.42 10.48
C LYS A 178 -3.30 -2.87 9.39
N LEU A 179 -2.76 -4.08 9.51
CA LEU A 179 -1.84 -4.69 8.55
C LEU A 179 -2.55 -5.46 7.43
N ASP A 180 -3.89 -5.50 7.43
CA ASP A 180 -4.73 -6.26 6.49
C ASP A 180 -4.40 -7.77 6.48
N VAL A 181 -4.10 -8.31 7.66
CA VAL A 181 -3.89 -9.74 7.91
C VAL A 181 -5.20 -10.35 8.37
N LYS A 182 -5.65 -11.40 7.68
CA LYS A 182 -6.88 -12.12 8.03
C LYS A 182 -6.55 -13.31 8.90
N PHE A 183 -7.15 -13.36 10.09
CA PHE A 183 -7.22 -14.55 10.91
C PHE A 183 -8.48 -15.36 10.56
N SER A 184 -8.39 -16.68 10.50
CA SER A 184 -9.49 -17.62 10.36
C SER A 184 -10.36 -17.73 11.62
N GLY A 185 -9.91 -17.17 12.74
CA GLY A 185 -10.66 -17.02 13.99
C GLY A 185 -10.45 -18.16 15.00
N ASN A 186 -9.83 -19.25 14.59
CA ASN A 186 -9.50 -20.41 15.43
C ASN A 186 -8.01 -20.53 15.76
N GLU A 187 -7.16 -19.62 15.26
CA GLU A 187 -5.73 -19.66 15.50
C GLU A 187 -5.38 -19.33 16.95
N CYS A 188 -4.39 -20.03 17.48
CA CYS A 188 -3.82 -19.73 18.78
C CYS A 188 -2.96 -18.45 18.73
N GLU A 189 -2.62 -17.90 19.90
CA GLU A 189 -1.78 -16.70 20.03
C GLU A 189 -0.45 -16.81 19.29
N THR A 190 0.21 -17.96 19.35
CA THR A 190 1.50 -18.20 18.68
C THR A 190 1.37 -18.16 17.16
N THR A 191 0.32 -18.76 16.60
CA THR A 191 0.08 -18.73 15.15
C THR A 191 -0.22 -17.30 14.69
N ARG A 192 -1.04 -16.55 15.44
CA ARG A 192 -1.31 -15.15 15.12
C ARG A 192 -0.05 -14.29 15.18
N ALA A 193 0.81 -14.51 16.18
CA ALA A 193 2.09 -13.84 16.30
C ALA A 193 3.01 -14.13 15.09
N ALA A 194 3.11 -15.40 14.67
CA ALA A 194 3.91 -15.78 13.51
C ALA A 194 3.43 -15.10 12.21
N MET A 195 2.12 -15.04 11.98
CA MET A 195 1.54 -14.37 10.81
C MET A 195 1.82 -12.86 10.79
N LEU A 196 1.74 -12.22 11.96
CA LEU A 196 2.08 -10.80 12.12
C LEU A 196 3.58 -10.57 11.88
N PHE A 197 4.42 -11.44 12.42
CA PHE A 197 5.88 -11.38 12.27
C PHE A 197 6.28 -11.50 10.80
N GLU A 198 5.80 -12.52 10.10
CA GLU A 198 6.08 -12.70 8.67
C GLU A 198 5.61 -11.50 7.84
N THR A 199 4.43 -10.96 8.18
CA THR A 199 3.90 -9.77 7.51
C THR A 199 4.82 -8.57 7.72
N LEU A 200 5.21 -8.28 8.96
CA LEU A 200 6.07 -7.15 9.31
C LEU A 200 7.50 -7.31 8.78
N SER A 201 8.03 -8.52 8.71
CA SER A 201 9.41 -8.79 8.25
C SER A 201 9.53 -8.82 6.73
N PHE A 202 8.56 -9.41 6.03
CA PHE A 202 8.69 -9.69 4.59
C PHE A 202 7.85 -8.78 3.70
N LYS A 203 6.70 -8.28 4.17
CA LYS A 203 5.86 -7.36 3.37
C LYS A 203 6.22 -5.90 3.60
N PHE A 204 6.69 -5.55 4.80
CA PHE A 204 7.05 -4.18 5.14
C PHE A 204 8.57 -4.08 5.30
N SER A 205 9.27 -3.55 4.28
CA SER A 205 10.73 -3.39 4.34
C SER A 205 11.19 -2.33 5.36
N ARG A 206 10.34 -1.33 5.65
CA ARG A 206 10.52 -0.28 6.66
C ARG A 206 9.17 0.16 7.19
N PHE A 207 9.03 0.33 8.49
CA PHE A 207 7.81 0.85 9.10
C PHE A 207 8.08 1.67 10.38
N VAL A 208 7.11 2.50 10.75
CA VAL A 208 7.03 3.09 12.10
C VAL A 208 5.76 2.56 12.74
N MET A 209 5.89 1.90 13.88
CA MET A 209 4.78 1.38 14.66
C MET A 209 4.65 2.21 15.94
N ILE A 210 3.44 2.71 16.22
CA ILE A 210 3.14 3.43 17.46
C ILE A 210 2.19 2.57 18.28
N LEU A 211 2.65 2.13 19.45
CA LEU A 211 1.83 1.46 20.45
C LEU A 211 1.46 2.50 21.50
N ASP A 212 0.22 2.94 21.45
CA ASP A 212 -0.28 3.98 22.34
C ASP A 212 -0.86 3.38 23.63
N ASP A 213 -0.51 3.97 24.76
CA ASP A 213 -1.04 3.75 26.10
C ASP A 213 -0.82 2.29 26.60
N VAL A 214 0.45 1.87 26.66
CA VAL A 214 0.83 0.50 27.06
C VAL A 214 1.14 0.42 28.55
N TRP A 215 0.25 -0.23 29.31
CA TRP A 215 0.33 -0.30 30.78
C TRP A 215 1.03 -1.55 31.32
N GLU A 216 0.94 -2.65 30.58
CA GLU A 216 1.48 -3.94 31.01
C GLU A 216 2.74 -4.32 30.23
N LYS A 217 3.56 -5.18 30.81
CA LYS A 217 4.77 -5.70 30.17
C LYS A 217 4.38 -6.56 28.96
N VAL A 218 4.70 -6.08 27.75
CA VAL A 218 4.43 -6.79 26.50
C VAL A 218 5.73 -7.35 25.94
N SER A 219 5.71 -8.64 25.61
CA SER A 219 6.74 -9.28 24.81
C SER A 219 6.43 -9.07 23.32
N LEU A 220 7.27 -8.31 22.63
CA LEU A 220 7.13 -8.05 21.19
C LEU A 220 7.07 -9.34 20.37
N GLU A 221 7.85 -10.34 20.75
CA GLU A 221 7.84 -11.68 20.14
C GLU A 221 6.45 -12.33 20.26
N LYS A 222 5.83 -12.30 21.44
CA LYS A 222 4.46 -12.84 21.64
C LYS A 222 3.40 -12.07 20.86
N VAL A 223 3.62 -10.78 20.60
CA VAL A 223 2.74 -10.00 19.72
C VAL A 223 2.96 -10.37 18.26
N GLY A 224 4.17 -10.81 17.89
CA GLY A 224 4.58 -11.02 16.50
C GLY A 224 5.23 -9.79 15.90
N ILE A 225 5.79 -8.90 16.72
CA ILE A 225 6.55 -7.73 16.25
C ILE A 225 8.01 -8.15 16.16
N PRO A 226 8.64 -8.08 14.97
CA PRO A 226 10.04 -8.42 14.83
C PRO A 226 10.90 -7.43 15.62
N GLU A 227 12.04 -7.91 16.13
CA GLU A 227 13.05 -6.99 16.63
C GLU A 227 13.47 -6.03 15.52
N SER A 228 13.68 -4.78 15.92
CA SER A 228 13.93 -3.67 15.03
C SER A 228 15.14 -3.93 14.15
N SER A 229 14.86 -4.31 12.90
CA SER A 229 15.84 -4.48 11.83
C SER A 229 15.46 -3.58 10.66
N ASN A 230 16.43 -3.26 9.81
CA ASN A 230 16.24 -2.51 8.57
C ASN A 230 15.56 -1.14 8.73
N ARG A 231 16.02 -0.32 9.68
CA ARG A 231 15.56 1.08 9.86
C ARG A 231 14.05 1.22 10.13
N SER A 232 13.43 0.18 10.68
CA SER A 232 12.06 0.24 11.23
C SER A 232 12.10 0.76 12.66
N LYS A 233 11.05 1.49 13.07
CA LYS A 233 10.96 2.13 14.38
C LYS A 233 9.72 1.67 15.15
N LEU A 234 9.90 1.45 16.44
CA LEU A 234 8.82 1.23 17.39
C LEU A 234 8.77 2.43 18.33
N VAL A 235 7.58 3.01 18.46
CA VAL A 235 7.28 4.09 19.39
C VAL A 235 6.27 3.54 20.37
N LEU A 236 6.51 3.74 21.65
CA LEU A 236 5.68 3.28 22.73
C LEU A 236 5.25 4.50 23.56
N THR A 237 3.98 4.64 23.92
CA THR A 237 3.58 5.59 24.97
C THR A 237 3.14 4.75 26.17
N THR A 238 3.60 5.10 27.36
CA THR A 238 3.31 4.38 28.61
C THR A 238 3.37 5.34 29.79
N GLN A 239 2.80 4.93 30.92
CA GLN A 239 2.90 5.67 32.18
C GLN A 239 3.78 4.92 33.20
N SER A 240 4.30 3.75 32.81
CA SER A 240 5.07 2.87 33.70
C SER A 240 6.52 2.76 33.28
N LEU A 241 7.42 3.32 34.11
CA LEU A 241 8.87 3.25 33.88
C LEU A 241 9.39 1.79 33.77
N ASP A 242 8.68 0.85 34.40
CA ASP A 242 9.04 -0.56 34.40
C ASP A 242 8.64 -1.28 33.11
N VAL A 243 7.61 -0.79 32.39
CA VAL A 243 7.29 -1.25 31.04
C VAL A 243 8.42 -0.85 30.09
N CYS A 244 8.98 0.35 30.23
CA CYS A 244 10.09 0.85 29.40
C CYS A 244 11.30 -0.07 29.44
N ARG A 245 11.69 -0.43 30.65
CA ARG A 245 12.85 -1.28 30.91
C ARG A 245 12.62 -2.68 30.34
N HIS A 246 11.39 -3.15 30.33
CA HIS A 246 11.05 -4.49 29.85
C HIS A 246 11.06 -4.60 28.32
N VAL A 247 10.56 -3.60 27.60
CA VAL A 247 10.53 -3.60 26.13
C VAL A 247 11.92 -3.34 25.51
N GLY A 248 12.85 -2.82 26.31
CA GLY A 248 14.23 -2.57 25.91
C GLY A 248 14.36 -1.37 24.97
N CYS A 249 13.68 -0.27 25.30
CA CYS A 249 13.72 0.97 24.51
C CYS A 249 15.14 1.59 24.50
N ASN A 250 15.59 2.09 23.33
CA ASN A 250 16.91 2.72 23.19
C ASN A 250 16.90 4.17 23.68
N ARG A 251 15.76 4.87 23.52
CA ARG A 251 15.57 6.24 23.95
C ARG A 251 14.24 6.36 24.68
N VAL A 252 14.29 6.91 25.90
CA VAL A 252 13.11 7.24 26.69
C VAL A 252 13.00 8.76 26.75
N ILE A 253 11.85 9.30 26.33
CA ILE A 253 11.52 10.72 26.42
C ILE A 253 10.48 10.85 27.53
N GLN A 254 10.89 11.49 28.62
CA GLN A 254 9.99 11.74 29.74
C GLN A 254 9.17 13.01 29.45
N ILE A 255 7.86 12.87 29.30
CA ILE A 255 6.98 14.02 29.16
C ILE A 255 6.80 14.64 30.54
N LYS A 256 7.23 15.90 30.67
CA LYS A 256 7.06 16.66 31.91
C LYS A 256 5.69 17.33 31.92
N PRO A 257 5.06 17.51 33.09
CA PRO A 257 3.91 18.39 33.22
C PRO A 257 4.23 19.78 32.67
N LEU A 258 3.24 20.43 32.07
CA LEU A 258 3.35 21.82 31.63
C LEU A 258 3.61 22.75 32.82
N ALA A 259 4.32 23.84 32.57
CA ALA A 259 4.40 24.92 33.55
C ALA A 259 2.99 25.47 33.81
N GLU A 260 2.73 26.01 35.01
CA GLU A 260 1.39 26.46 35.39
C GLU A 260 0.79 27.48 34.42
N GLU A 261 1.61 28.38 33.90
CA GLU A 261 1.21 29.37 32.89
C GLU A 261 0.85 28.71 31.55
N GLU A 262 1.65 27.76 31.08
CA GLU A 262 1.39 27.01 29.84
C GLU A 262 0.13 26.12 29.97
N ALA A 263 -0.02 25.45 31.12
CA ALA A 263 -1.20 24.64 31.43
C ALA A 263 -2.47 25.50 31.47
N TRP A 264 -2.39 26.70 32.04
CA TRP A 264 -3.50 27.66 32.08
C TRP A 264 -3.87 28.18 30.69
N ASN A 265 -2.87 28.55 29.88
CA ASN A 265 -3.09 28.98 28.50
C ASN A 265 -3.74 27.87 27.65
N LEU A 266 -3.28 26.62 27.81
CA LEU A 266 -3.89 25.47 27.15
C LEU A 266 -5.34 25.25 27.60
N PHE A 267 -5.62 25.37 28.89
CA PHE A 267 -6.99 25.29 29.41
C PHE A 267 -7.90 26.35 28.77
N LEU A 268 -7.44 27.60 28.68
CA LEU A 268 -8.20 28.68 28.03
C LEU A 268 -8.41 28.46 26.53
N GLU A 269 -7.44 27.86 25.85
CA GLU A 269 -7.56 27.49 24.43
C GLU A 269 -8.62 26.41 24.22
N ILE A 270 -8.63 25.36 25.06
CA ILE A 270 -9.56 24.23 24.95
C ILE A 270 -10.99 24.67 25.28
N VAL A 271 -11.18 25.39 26.39
CA VAL A 271 -12.51 25.73 26.89
C VAL A 271 -13.04 27.03 26.22
N GLY A 272 -12.15 27.82 25.60
CA GLY A 272 -12.44 29.05 24.87
C GLY A 272 -12.57 30.28 25.79
N GLY A 273 -11.94 31.41 25.44
CA GLY A 273 -11.80 32.59 26.33
C GLY A 273 -13.09 33.22 26.92
N ASN A 274 -14.28 32.77 26.52
CA ASN A 274 -15.57 33.23 27.06
C ASN A 274 -15.87 32.78 28.50
N ILE A 275 -15.09 31.83 29.06
CA ILE A 275 -15.31 31.34 30.44
C ILE A 275 -14.64 32.18 31.52
N LEU A 276 -13.85 33.18 31.13
CA LEU A 276 -13.17 34.11 32.05
C LEU A 276 -14.14 34.92 32.93
N ASN A 277 -15.45 34.93 32.59
CA ASN A 277 -16.48 35.60 33.36
C ASN A 277 -17.08 34.75 34.51
N ILE A 278 -16.65 33.49 34.69
CA ILE A 278 -17.11 32.65 35.80
C ILE A 278 -16.26 32.94 37.06
N PRO A 279 -16.84 33.52 38.13
CA PRO A 279 -16.09 33.78 39.36
C PRO A 279 -15.59 32.49 39.99
N GLY A 280 -14.30 32.42 40.35
CA GLY A 280 -13.70 31.27 41.02
C GLY A 280 -13.25 30.13 40.10
N LEU A 281 -13.45 30.23 38.78
CA LEU A 281 -13.03 29.20 37.82
C LEU A 281 -11.50 28.98 37.83
N GLU A 282 -10.72 30.06 37.90
CA GLU A 282 -9.26 29.97 37.98
C GLU A 282 -8.79 29.24 39.25
N LEU A 283 -9.46 29.47 40.38
CA LEU A 283 -9.13 28.78 41.64
C LEU A 283 -9.47 27.29 41.57
N VAL A 284 -10.59 26.92 40.94
CA VAL A 284 -10.97 25.51 40.78
C VAL A 284 -10.03 24.80 39.82
N ALA A 285 -9.76 25.40 38.65
CA ALA A 285 -8.89 24.83 37.63
C ALA A 285 -7.43 24.69 38.09
N LYS A 286 -6.94 25.63 38.92
CA LYS A 286 -5.59 25.53 39.52
C LYS A 286 -5.52 24.60 40.73
N CYS A 287 -6.66 24.27 41.37
CA CYS A 287 -6.71 23.38 42.53
C CYS A 287 -6.67 21.89 42.19
N GLU A 288 -6.95 21.46 40.94
CA GLU A 288 -6.86 20.05 40.52
C GLU A 288 -5.40 19.57 40.31
N LYS A 289 -4.46 20.05 41.12
CA LYS A 289 -3.13 19.45 41.25
C LYS A 289 -3.19 18.29 42.26
N LYS A 290 -3.51 17.09 41.78
CA LYS A 290 -3.14 15.83 42.46
C LYS A 290 -2.59 14.84 41.46
#